data_AF-A0A7J3D6I0-F1
#
_entry.id   AF-A0A7J3D6I0-F1
#
_cell.length_a   1.000
_cell.length_b   1.000
_cell.length_c   1.000
_cell.angle_alpha   90.00
_cell.angle_beta   90.00
_cell.angle_gamma   90.00
#
_symmetry.space_group_name_H-M   'P 1'
#
loop_
_entity.id
_entity.type
_entity.pdbx_description
1 polymer ?
#
loop_
_entity_poly.entity_id
_entity_poly.type
_entity_poly.pdbx_seq_one_letter_code
_entity_poly.pdbx_strand_id
1 'polypeptide(L)'
;MPREFFELKELESLVKLVREASVVIRSDPFIFIPLFGLIFYFDLRRSKEGEVKELFNLVKDKMVLVNKVTVSDSIKGFIEETLGGKDCDCEVNIYWPDGPP
;
A
#
# COMPACT_ATOMS: atom_id res chain seq x y z
N MET A 1 15.20 3.30 -10.19
CA MET A 1 14.43 4.30 -10.96
C MET A 1 13.64 5.18 -10.00
N PRO A 2 13.54 6.49 -10.25
CA PRO A 2 12.68 7.37 -9.45
C PRO A 2 11.21 6.92 -9.58
N ARG A 3 10.46 6.98 -8.47
CA ARG A 3 8.99 6.81 -8.49
C ARG A 3 8.36 8.19 -8.53
N GLU A 4 7.47 8.42 -9.48
CA GLU A 4 6.71 9.67 -9.57
C GLU A 4 5.42 9.56 -8.72
N PHE A 5 5.22 10.58 -7.88
CA PHE A 5 4.05 10.68 -7.01
C PHE A 5 3.20 11.87 -7.44
N PHE A 6 1.92 11.63 -7.68
CA PHE A 6 0.96 12.63 -8.15
C PHE A 6 0.01 13.00 -7.03
N GLU A 7 0.12 14.24 -6.52
CA GLU A 7 -0.83 14.75 -5.53
C GLU A 7 -2.16 15.11 -6.19
N LEU A 8 -3.24 14.59 -5.62
CA LEU A 8 -4.60 14.95 -6.00
C LEU A 8 -5.02 16.20 -5.23
N LYS A 9 -5.54 17.20 -5.96
CA LYS A 9 -6.03 18.46 -5.36
C LYS A 9 -7.42 18.33 -4.74
N GLU A 10 -8.24 17.46 -5.33
CA GLU A 10 -9.67 17.37 -5.04
C GLU A 10 -10.08 15.93 -4.77
N LEU A 11 -10.99 15.76 -3.81
CA LEU A 11 -11.51 14.45 -3.42
C LEU A 11 -12.24 13.75 -4.57
N GLU A 12 -12.90 14.50 -5.46
CA GLU A 12 -13.60 13.93 -6.62
C GLU A 12 -12.65 13.16 -7.55
N SER A 13 -11.41 13.65 -7.71
CA SER A 13 -10.38 12.96 -8.50
C SER A 13 -9.97 11.63 -7.85
N LEU A 14 -9.89 11.60 -6.52
CA LEU A 14 -9.63 10.37 -5.77
C LEU A 14 -10.75 9.35 -6.01
N VAL A 15 -12.02 9.75 -5.90
CA VAL A 15 -13.18 8.87 -6.13
C VAL A 15 -13.18 8.27 -7.54
N LYS A 16 -12.80 9.04 -8.57
CA LYS A 16 -12.66 8.55 -9.95
C LYS A 16 -11.58 7.47 -10.04
N LEU A 17 -10.41 7.70 -9.45
CA LEU A 17 -9.29 6.75 -9.49
C LEU A 17 -9.56 5.47 -8.70
N VAL A 18 -10.25 5.55 -7.56
CA VAL A 18 -10.64 4.39 -6.74
C VAL A 18 -11.50 3.40 -7.53
N ARG A 19 -12.37 3.88 -8.43
CA ARG A 19 -13.25 3.01 -9.22
C ARG A 19 -12.45 2.09 -10.13
N GLU A 20 -11.40 2.61 -10.75
CA GLU A 20 -10.52 1.87 -11.66
C GLU A 20 -9.42 1.09 -10.92
N ALA A 21 -9.00 1.57 -9.74
CA ALA A 21 -7.94 0.93 -8.98
C ALA A 21 -8.34 -0.46 -8.47
N SER A 22 -7.38 -1.39 -8.48
CA SER A 22 -7.54 -2.70 -7.83
C SER A 22 -7.37 -2.60 -6.31
N VAL A 23 -6.57 -1.66 -5.83
CA VAL A 23 -6.25 -1.48 -4.41
C VAL A 23 -6.09 -0.01 -4.06
N VAL A 24 -6.48 0.34 -2.85
CA VAL A 24 -6.30 1.66 -2.25
C VAL A 24 -5.51 1.46 -0.96
N ILE A 25 -4.36 2.12 -0.83
CA ILE A 25 -3.45 1.95 0.30
C ILE A 25 -3.61 3.15 1.23
N ARG A 26 -4.02 2.92 2.48
CA ARG A 26 -4.11 3.95 3.50
C ARG A 26 -2.91 3.85 4.44
N SER A 27 -2.16 4.94 4.51
CA SER A 27 -1.10 5.16 5.49
C SER A 27 -1.30 6.54 6.08
N ASP A 28 -2.00 6.60 7.21
CA ASP A 28 -2.50 7.87 7.77
C ASP A 28 -1.40 8.94 7.89
N PRO A 29 -1.67 10.19 7.49
CA PRO A 29 -2.95 10.74 7.00
C PRO A 29 -3.15 10.63 5.47
N PHE A 30 -2.36 9.82 4.77
CA PHE A 30 -2.35 9.75 3.31
C PHE A 30 -3.10 8.52 2.78
N ILE A 31 -3.71 8.71 1.62
CA ILE A 31 -4.22 7.62 0.78
C ILE A 31 -3.39 7.59 -0.48
N PHE A 32 -2.96 6.40 -0.88
CA PHE A 32 -2.23 6.12 -2.10
C PHE A 32 -3.04 5.20 -3.01
N ILE A 33 -3.00 5.49 -4.31
CA ILE A 33 -3.64 4.69 -5.35
C ILE A 33 -2.59 4.36 -6.40
N PRO A 34 -2.07 3.11 -6.43
CA PRO A 34 -1.24 2.66 -7.52
C PRO A 34 -2.12 2.37 -8.75
N LEU A 35 -1.84 3.04 -9.87
CA LEU A 35 -2.56 2.85 -11.13
C LEU A 35 -1.60 3.00 -12.31
N PHE A 36 -1.53 1.98 -13.18
CA PHE A 36 -0.67 1.95 -14.38
C PHE A 36 0.81 2.31 -14.12
N GLY A 37 1.36 1.91 -12.98
CA GLY A 37 2.75 2.22 -12.60
C GLY A 37 2.97 3.61 -12.02
N LEU A 38 1.93 4.44 -11.96
CA LEU A 38 1.93 5.73 -11.27
C LEU A 38 1.37 5.57 -9.85
N ILE A 39 1.80 6.44 -8.94
CA ILE A 39 1.26 6.50 -7.58
C ILE A 39 0.57 7.84 -7.39
N PHE A 40 -0.75 7.81 -7.31
CA PHE A 40 -1.53 8.99 -6.92
C PHE A 40 -1.66 9.02 -5.41
N TYR A 41 -1.66 10.20 -4.79
CA TYR A 41 -1.91 10.33 -3.37
C TYR A 41 -2.81 11.51 -3.02
N PHE A 42 -3.50 11.40 -1.88
CA PHE A 42 -4.34 12.46 -1.33
C PHE A 42 -4.10 12.60 0.18
N ASP A 43 -4.01 13.85 0.65
CA ASP A 43 -3.86 14.17 2.07
C ASP A 43 -5.24 14.38 2.72
N LEU A 44 -5.64 13.43 3.58
CA LEU A 44 -6.93 13.46 4.26
C LEU A 44 -7.09 14.67 5.20
N ARG A 45 -6.00 15.30 5.65
CA ARG A 45 -6.07 16.49 6.52
C ARG A 45 -6.72 17.69 5.83
N ARG A 46 -6.76 17.68 4.49
CA ARG A 46 -7.34 18.74 3.67
C ARG A 46 -8.86 18.57 3.47
N SER A 47 -9.41 17.42 3.83
CA SER A 47 -10.84 17.11 3.68
C SER A 47 -11.65 17.43 4.92
N LYS A 48 -12.93 17.72 4.72
CA LYS A 48 -13.89 17.86 5.83
C LYS A 48 -14.28 16.49 6.36
N GLU A 49 -14.55 16.40 7.65
CA GLU A 49 -14.84 15.13 8.33
C GLU A 49 -16.00 14.33 7.70
N GLY A 50 -17.03 15.00 7.18
CA GLY A 50 -18.15 14.36 6.48
C GLY A 50 -17.74 13.71 5.16
N GLU A 51 -16.88 14.36 4.39
CA GLU A 51 -16.41 13.88 3.09
C GLU A 51 -15.49 12.65 3.24
N VAL A 52 -14.69 12.63 4.31
CA VAL A 52 -13.81 11.50 4.64
C VAL A 52 -14.62 10.23 4.93
N LYS A 53 -15.74 10.33 5.66
CA LYS A 53 -16.61 9.18 5.95
C LYS A 53 -17.23 8.59 4.69
N GLU A 54 -17.71 9.44 3.78
CA GLU A 54 -18.28 9.00 2.50
C GLU A 54 -17.23 8.31 1.63
N LEU A 55 -16.01 8.88 1.55
CA LEU A 55 -14.89 8.26 0.86
C LEU A 55 -14.62 6.86 1.43
N PHE A 56 -14.51 6.72 2.75
CA PHE A 56 -14.22 5.41 3.35
C PHE A 56 -15.28 4.36 3.04
N ASN A 57 -16.56 4.75 3.01
CA ASN A 57 -17.63 3.83 2.61
C ASN A 57 -17.49 3.39 1.14
N LEU A 58 -17.04 4.28 0.25
CA LEU A 58 -16.81 3.98 -1.16
C LEU A 58 -15.58 3.10 -1.39
N VAL A 59 -14.49 3.30 -0.63
CA VAL A 59 -13.23 2.56 -0.82
C VAL A 59 -13.14 1.28 0.00
N LYS A 60 -14.05 1.01 0.94
CA LYS A 60 -13.90 -0.04 1.97
C LYS A 60 -13.52 -1.41 1.41
N ASP A 61 -14.06 -1.79 0.26
CA ASP A 61 -13.88 -3.12 -0.34
C ASP A 61 -12.50 -3.28 -1.00
N LYS A 62 -11.79 -2.17 -1.26
CA LYS A 62 -10.47 -2.13 -1.91
C LYS A 62 -9.37 -1.59 -1.01
N MET A 63 -9.72 -1.16 0.20
CA MET A 63 -8.82 -0.44 1.09
C MET A 63 -7.95 -1.38 1.91
N VAL A 64 -6.63 -1.14 1.86
CA VAL A 64 -5.62 -1.82 2.66
C VAL A 64 -5.02 -0.83 3.66
N LEU A 65 -5.00 -1.21 4.94
CA LEU A 65 -4.44 -0.40 6.02
C LEU A 65 -2.97 -0.76 6.24
N VAL A 66 -2.07 0.22 6.12
CA VAL A 66 -0.64 0.03 6.32
C VAL A 66 -0.24 0.45 7.72
N ASN A 67 0.29 -0.49 8.50
CA ASN A 67 0.79 -0.23 9.84
C ASN A 67 2.26 0.21 9.86
N LYS A 68 3.08 -0.37 8.99
CA LYS A 68 4.52 -0.09 8.92
C LYS A 68 4.98 -0.19 7.46
N VAL A 69 5.76 0.79 7.02
CA VAL A 69 6.50 0.73 5.76
C VAL A 69 7.94 0.36 6.09
N THR A 70 8.48 -0.64 5.41
CA THR A 70 9.90 -1.02 5.53
C THR A 70 10.51 -0.99 4.14
N VAL A 71 11.68 -0.37 4.03
CA VAL A 71 12.47 -0.36 2.80
C VAL A 71 13.64 -1.28 3.05
N SER A 72 13.78 -2.31 2.22
CA SER A 72 14.91 -3.23 2.28
C SER A 72 15.33 -3.58 0.86
N ASP A 73 16.62 -3.82 0.67
CA ASP A 73 17.21 -4.05 -0.64
C ASP A 73 16.85 -5.44 -1.20
N SER A 74 16.41 -6.36 -0.35
CA SER A 74 15.92 -7.68 -0.75
C SER A 74 14.95 -8.27 0.27
N ILE A 75 14.15 -9.25 -0.17
CA ILE A 75 13.29 -10.03 0.74
C ILE A 75 14.14 -10.70 1.83
N LYS A 76 15.33 -11.21 1.48
CA LYS A 76 16.26 -11.81 2.43
C LYS A 76 16.72 -10.80 3.50
N GLY A 77 17.19 -9.63 3.08
CA GLY A 77 17.60 -8.56 3.99
C GLY A 77 16.46 -8.14 4.92
N PHE A 78 15.25 -8.01 4.38
CA PHE A 78 14.06 -7.69 5.18
C PHE A 78 13.79 -8.74 6.26
N ILE A 79 13.89 -10.03 5.92
CA ILE A 79 13.66 -11.14 6.86
C ILE A 79 14.72 -11.13 7.96
N GLU A 80 16.00 -10.97 7.61
CA GLU A 80 17.12 -10.93 8.57
C GLU A 80 17.01 -9.74 9.53
N GLU A 81 16.67 -8.55 9.01
CA GLU A 81 16.45 -7.33 9.80
C GLU A 81 15.23 -7.43 10.71
N THR A 82 14.15 -8.07 10.24
CA THR A 82 12.87 -8.13 10.97
C THR A 82 12.86 -9.24 12.02
N LEU A 83 13.49 -10.38 11.76
CA LEU A 83 13.52 -11.52 12.67
C LEU A 83 14.70 -11.51 13.65
N GLY A 84 15.68 -10.61 13.44
CA GLY A 84 16.84 -10.43 14.30
C GLY A 84 17.86 -11.54 14.11
N GLY A 85 19.07 -11.17 13.69
CA GLY A 85 20.20 -12.07 13.51
C GLY A 85 20.45 -12.99 14.71
N LYS A 86 19.91 -14.20 14.63
CA LYS A 86 20.55 -15.41 15.10
C LYS A 86 20.62 -16.32 13.90
N ASP A 87 21.77 -16.97 13.72
CA ASP A 87 21.99 -18.05 12.78
C ASP A 87 20.77 -18.99 12.76
N CYS A 88 19.90 -18.73 11.82
CA CYS A 88 18.78 -19.56 11.50
C CYS A 88 19.18 -20.16 10.16
N ASP A 89 19.89 -21.29 10.23
CA ASP A 89 19.81 -22.34 9.22
C ASP A 89 18.33 -22.75 9.11
N CYS A 90 17.55 -21.89 8.49
CA CYS A 90 16.21 -22.17 8.07
C CYS A 90 16.31 -22.24 6.57
N GLU A 91 16.45 -23.46 6.05
CA GLU A 91 15.94 -23.76 4.72
C GLU A 91 14.54 -23.15 4.66
N VAL A 92 14.42 -22.02 3.97
CA VAL A 92 13.13 -21.37 3.73
C VAL A 92 12.42 -22.28 2.75
N ASN A 93 11.76 -23.29 3.29
CA ASN A 93 10.93 -24.20 2.53
C ASN A 93 9.66 -23.44 2.19
N ILE A 94 9.69 -22.71 1.08
CA ILE A 94 8.53 -22.01 0.54
C ILE A 94 7.59 -23.11 0.06
N TYR A 95 6.63 -23.48 0.91
CA TYR A 95 5.58 -24.42 0.57
C TYR A 95 4.81 -23.87 -0.64
N TRP A 96 5.07 -24.44 -1.82
CA TRP A 96 4.19 -24.32 -2.97
C TRP A 96 2.99 -25.23 -2.69
N PRO A 97 1.74 -24.72 -2.62
CA PRO A 97 0.57 -25.57 -2.40
C PRO A 97 0.41 -26.63 -3.50
N ASP A 98 1.01 -26.42 -4.67
CA ASP A 98 0.89 -27.31 -5.84
C ASP A 98 2.23 -27.92 -6.32
N GLY A 99 3.30 -27.85 -5.51
CA GLY A 99 4.63 -28.38 -5.86
C GLY A 99 5.39 -27.61 -6.96
N PRO A 100 6.72 -27.80 -7.10
CA PRO A 100 7.50 -27.16 -8.17
C PRO A 100 7.20 -27.77 -9.55
N PRO A 101 7.39 -27.00 -10.64
CA PRO A 101 7.12 -27.44 -12.02
C PRO A 101 8.01 -28.59 -12.49
#